data_AF-A0A5K1F8R0-F1
#
_entry.id   AF-A0A5K1F8R0-F1
#
_cell.length_a   1.000
_cell.length_b   1.000
_cell.length_c   1.000
_cell.angle_alpha   90.00
_cell.angle_beta   90.00
_cell.angle_gamma   90.00
#
_symmetry.space_group_name_H-M   'P 1'
#
loop_
_entity.id
_entity.type
_entity.pdbx_description
1 polymer ?
#
loop_
_entity_poly.entity_id
_entity_poly.type
_entity_poly.pdbx_seq_one_letter_code
_entity_poly.pdbx_strand_id
1 'polypeptide(L)' 'AFNGKKWEKFNSEKVASLAYARIQGKAALIAHFQNSSLMNEDKRCRPILFHTEGPNAGDQ' A
#
# COMPACT_ATOMS: atom_id res chain seq x y z
N ALA A 1 -8.00 -11.33 10.82
CA ALA A 1 -6.86 -10.40 10.93
C ALA A 1 -5.57 -11.08 10.44
N PHE A 2 -4.68 -10.34 9.77
CA PHE A 2 -3.42 -10.86 9.20
C PHE A 2 -2.24 -10.82 10.18
N ASN A 3 -2.29 -9.92 11.18
CA ASN A 3 -1.29 -9.81 12.23
C ASN A 3 -1.10 -11.16 12.96
N GLY A 4 0.16 -11.59 13.12
CA GLY A 4 0.54 -12.85 13.76
C GLY A 4 0.46 -14.10 12.86
N LYS A 5 0.08 -13.98 11.58
CA LYS A 5 0.00 -15.13 10.67
C LYS A 5 1.27 -15.32 9.84
N LYS A 6 1.66 -16.58 9.59
CA LYS A 6 2.76 -16.92 8.67
C LYS A 6 2.35 -16.70 7.21
N TRP A 7 3.32 -16.41 6.36
CA TRP A 7 3.10 -16.40 4.91
C TRP A 7 2.99 -17.83 4.39
N GLU A 8 1.87 -18.16 3.75
CA GLU A 8 1.54 -19.53 3.34
C GLU A 8 2.29 -20.00 2.08
N LYS A 9 2.87 -19.08 1.31
CA LYS A 9 3.55 -19.37 0.04
C LYS A 9 5.07 -19.27 0.18
N PHE A 10 5.77 -19.85 -0.78
CA PHE A 10 7.23 -19.80 -0.92
C PHE A 10 8.00 -20.42 0.26
N ASN A 11 7.38 -21.33 1.02
CA ASN A 11 7.96 -21.95 2.23
C ASN A 11 8.49 -20.91 3.23
N SER A 12 7.84 -19.75 3.32
CA SER A 12 8.32 -18.63 4.13
C SER A 12 7.99 -18.83 5.61
N GLU A 13 8.99 -18.69 6.48
CA GLU A 13 8.80 -18.70 7.93
C GLU A 13 8.38 -17.35 8.51
N LYS A 14 8.46 -16.27 7.71
CA LYS A 14 8.10 -14.92 8.15
C LYS A 14 6.67 -14.87 8.68
N VAL A 15 6.47 -14.14 9.77
CA VAL A 15 5.17 -13.86 10.40
C VAL A 15 4.81 -12.40 10.16
N ALA A 16 3.57 -12.16 9.74
CA ALA A 16 3.06 -10.82 9.49
C ALA A 16 2.87 -10.02 10.78
N SER A 17 3.24 -8.74 10.74
CA SER A 17 2.99 -7.79 11.82
C SER A 17 2.35 -6.53 11.28
N LEU A 18 1.45 -5.91 12.04
CA LEU A 18 0.79 -4.65 11.70
C LEU A 18 1.09 -3.58 12.75
N ALA A 19 1.39 -2.37 12.28
CA ALA A 19 1.55 -1.17 13.09
C ALA A 19 1.06 0.05 12.30
N TYR A 20 0.80 1.15 12.98
CA TYR A 20 0.46 2.40 12.30
C TYR A 20 1.67 2.94 11.52
N ALA A 21 1.43 3.36 10.28
CA ALA A 21 2.41 4.05 9.49
C ALA A 21 2.71 5.45 10.06
N ARG A 22 3.92 5.96 9.82
CA ARG A 22 4.30 7.32 10.23
C ARG A 22 3.48 8.39 9.50
N ILE A 23 3.22 8.20 8.21
CA ILE A 23 2.39 9.09 7.41
C ILE A 23 0.98 8.50 7.38
N GLN A 24 -0.01 9.29 7.78
CA GLN A 24 -1.40 8.87 7.91
C GLN A 24 -2.30 9.68 6.97
N GLY A 25 -3.26 9.01 6.35
CA GLY A 25 -4.26 9.63 5.47
C GLY A 25 -3.87 9.71 3.99
N LYS A 26 -4.90 9.62 3.12
CA LYS A 26 -4.75 9.59 1.65
C LYS A 26 -4.05 10.84 1.10
N ALA A 27 -4.48 12.04 1.50
CA ALA A 27 -3.89 13.28 1.02
C ALA A 27 -2.41 13.42 1.39
N ALA A 28 -2.02 13.02 2.61
CA ALA A 28 -0.64 13.07 3.07
C ALA A 28 0.25 12.07 2.30
N LEU A 29 -0.27 10.87 2.01
CA LEU A 29 0.44 9.89 1.18
C LEU A 29 0.63 10.41 -0.26
N ILE A 30 -0.39 11.01 -0.87
CA ILE A 30 -0.28 11.63 -2.20
C ILE A 30 0.81 12.71 -2.19
N ALA A 31 0.74 13.64 -1.23
CA ALA A 31 1.71 14.72 -1.13
C ALA A 31 3.15 14.22 -0.91
N HIS A 32 3.32 13.11 -0.18
CA HIS A 32 4.62 12.51 0.05
C HIS A 32 5.21 11.87 -1.21
N PHE A 33 4.40 11.14 -1.98
CA PHE A 33 4.89 10.38 -3.15
C PHE A 33 4.86 11.16 -4.47
N GLN A 34 4.05 12.22 -4.62
CA GLN A 34 3.87 12.93 -5.90
C GLN A 34 5.17 13.44 -6.55
N ASN A 35 6.15 13.85 -5.74
CA ASN A 35 7.44 14.38 -6.19
C ASN A 35 8.61 13.40 -5.96
N SER A 36 8.31 12.17 -5.56
CA SER A 36 9.33 11.14 -5.34
C SER A 36 9.87 10.63 -6.67
N SER A 37 11.17 10.32 -6.73
CA SER A 37 11.78 9.65 -7.88
C SER A 37 11.11 8.32 -8.22
N LEU A 38 10.44 7.70 -7.23
CA LEU A 38 9.63 6.48 -7.41
C LEU A 38 8.56 6.63 -8.50
N MET A 39 8.04 7.85 -8.73
CA MET A 39 7.05 8.09 -9.78
C MET A 39 7.60 7.96 -11.20
N ASN A 40 8.92 7.92 -11.35
CA ASN A 40 9.60 7.72 -12.64
C ASN A 40 9.88 6.25 -12.96
N GLU A 41 9.70 5.33 -12.00
CA GLU A 41 9.96 3.90 -12.15
C GLU A 41 8.89 3.17 -12.99
N ASP A 42 9.05 1.87 -13.25
CA ASP A 42 8.02 1.03 -13.89
C ASP A 42 6.67 1.19 -13.17
N LYS A 43 5.56 1.25 -13.92
CA LYS A 43 4.21 1.47 -13.38
C LYS A 43 3.83 0.45 -12.29
N ARG A 44 4.35 -0.78 -12.35
CA ARG A 44 4.12 -1.84 -11.34
C ARG A 44 4.82 -1.58 -10.01
N CYS A 45 5.80 -0.67 -9.99
CA CYS A 45 6.56 -0.30 -8.80
C CYS A 45 6.08 1.02 -8.17
N ARG A 46 5.10 1.69 -8.79
CA ARG A 46 4.55 2.96 -8.30
C ARG A 46 3.44 2.71 -7.27
N PRO A 47 3.18 3.67 -6.36
CA PRO A 47 2.01 3.61 -5.48
C PRO A 47 0.71 3.56 -6.29
N ILE A 48 -0.25 2.76 -5.81
CA ILE A 48 -1.57 2.61 -6.42
C ILE A 48 -2.59 3.35 -5.56
N LEU A 49 -3.47 4.12 -6.20
CA LEU A 49 -4.62 4.76 -5.58
C LEU A 49 -5.88 4.11 -6.11
N PHE A 50 -6.86 3.96 -5.22
CA PHE A 50 -8.20 3.49 -5.58
C PHE A 50 -9.23 4.57 -5.24
N HIS A 51 -10.36 4.52 -5.93
CA HIS A 51 -11.53 5.32 -5.61
C HIS A 51 -12.05 4.92 -4.22
N THR A 52 -12.20 5.91 -3.35
CA THR A 52 -12.56 5.69 -1.95
C THR A 52 -14.05 5.59 -1.73
N GLU A 53 -14.87 6.22 -2.58
CA GLU A 53 -16.31 6.36 -2.40
C GLU A 53 -17.05 6.35 -3.73
N GLY A 54 -18.38 6.15 -3.66
CA GLY A 54 -19.27 6.14 -4.82
C GLY A 54 -19.38 4.78 -5.51
N PRO A 55 -20.07 4.72 -6.67
CA PRO A 55 -20.32 3.48 -7.41
C PRO A 55 -19.06 2.76 -7.87
N ASN A 56 -17.92 3.47 -7.96
CA ASN A 56 -16.64 2.96 -8.43
C ASN A 56 -15.67 2.67 -7.26
N ALA A 57 -16.13 2.65 -6.01
CA ALA A 57 -15.26 2.44 -4.86
C ALA A 57 -14.49 1.11 -4.97
N GLY A 58 -13.16 1.17 -4.84
CA GLY A 58 -12.27 0.03 -5.04
C GLY A 58 -11.64 -0.07 -6.44
N ASP A 59 -12.14 0.70 -7.42
CA ASP A 59 -11.53 0.76 -8.76
C ASP A 59 -10.25 1.61 -8.75
N GLN A 60 -9.27 1.21 -9.56
CA GLN A 60 -7.96 1.86 -9.73
C GLN A 60 -8.00 2.97 -10.78
#